data_AF-A0AAU5WYF4-F1
#
_entry.id   AF-A0AAU5WYF4-F1
#
_cell.length_a   1.000
_cell.length_b   1.000
_cell.length_c   1.000
_cell.angle_alpha   90.00
_cell.angle_beta   90.00
_cell.angle_gamma   90.00
#
_symmetry.space_group_name_H-M   'P 1'
#
loop_
_entity.id
_entity.type
_entity.pdbx_description
1 polymer ?
#
loop_
_entity_poly.entity_id
_entity_poly.type
_entity_poly.pdbx_seq_one_letter_code
_entity_poly.pdbx_strand_id
1 'polypeptide(L)' 'MSLRLRMRQALPEAMSARDKAAVSALRSALAALDNAEAVPVDGSAARGLAIEQSPVGVGAPRRCGVG' A
#
# COMPACT_ATOMS: atom_id res chain seq x y z
N MET A 1 11.84 -12.65 13.57
CA MET A 1 10.54 -12.61 12.87
C MET A 1 10.37 -11.26 12.19
N SER A 2 10.10 -11.20 10.87
CA SER A 2 9.94 -9.91 10.17
C SER A 2 8.59 -9.25 10.50
N LEU A 3 8.53 -7.91 10.41
CA LEU A 3 7.30 -7.14 10.68
C LEU A 3 6.15 -7.55 9.73
N ARG A 4 6.46 -7.72 8.43
CA ARG A 4 5.48 -8.13 7.42
C ARG A 4 4.89 -9.51 7.69
N LEU A 5 5.72 -10.44 8.19
CA LEU A 5 5.26 -11.76 8.60
C LEU A 5 4.32 -11.68 9.81
N ARG A 6 4.64 -10.85 10.81
CA ARG A 6 3.72 -10.57 11.94
C ARG A 6 2.40 -9.98 11.48
N MET A 7 2.43 -9.00 10.56
CA MET A 7 1.21 -8.40 10.01
C MET A 7 0.34 -9.43 9.27
N ARG A 8 0.94 -10.33 8.48
CA ARG A 8 0.21 -11.43 7.81
C ARG A 8 -0.39 -12.42 8.82
N GLN A 9 0.29 -12.66 9.94
CA GLN A 9 -0.20 -13.55 11.01
C GLN A 9 -1.30 -12.93 11.87
N ALA A 10 -1.36 -11.60 11.99
CA ALA A 10 -2.43 -10.90 12.72
C ALA A 10 -3.76 -10.86 11.96
N LEU A 11 -3.76 -11.09 10.64
CA LEU A 11 -4.97 -11.05 9.82
C LEU A 11 -6.01 -12.13 10.20
N PRO A 12 -5.65 -13.41 10.34
CA PRO A 12 -6.58 -14.44 10.81
C PRO A 12 -7.21 -14.12 12.17
N GLU A 13 -6.44 -13.57 13.10
CA GLU A 13 -6.93 -13.16 14.42
C GLU A 13 -7.97 -12.04 14.30
N ALA A 14 -7.67 -10.97 13.55
CA ALA A 14 -8.60 -9.87 13.31
C ALA A 14 -9.88 -10.33 12.56
N MET A 15 -9.75 -11.26 11.61
CA MET A 15 -10.89 -11.85 10.91
C MET A 15 -11.77 -12.69 11.84
N SER A 16 -11.16 -13.46 12.75
CA SER A 16 -11.87 -14.28 13.73
C SER A 16 -12.62 -13.43 14.75
N ALA A 17 -11.98 -12.35 15.23
CA ALA A 17 -12.60 -11.33 16.09
C ALA A 17 -13.67 -10.48 15.37
N ARG A 18 -13.82 -10.64 14.04
CA ARG A 18 -14.69 -9.84 13.18
C ARG A 18 -14.40 -8.33 13.24
N ASP A 19 -13.17 -7.96 13.57
CA ASP A 19 -12.72 -6.58 13.60
C ASP A 19 -12.45 -6.09 12.17
N LYS A 20 -13.47 -5.48 11.57
CA LYS A 20 -13.39 -4.97 10.19
C LYS A 20 -12.36 -3.85 10.03
N ALA A 21 -12.18 -3.03 11.07
CA ALA A 21 -11.25 -1.90 11.03
C ALA A 21 -9.80 -2.41 11.00
N ALA A 22 -9.46 -3.36 11.89
CA ALA A 22 -8.15 -4.00 11.92
C ALA A 22 -7.85 -4.77 10.62
N VAL A 23 -8.83 -5.52 10.09
CA VAL A 23 -8.67 -6.23 8.81
C VAL A 23 -8.40 -5.24 7.67
N SER A 24 -9.13 -4.13 7.60
CA SER A 24 -8.91 -3.10 6.58
C SER A 24 -7.51 -2.49 6.69
N ALA A 25 -7.12 -2.07 7.91
CA ALA A 25 -5.82 -1.46 8.16
C ALA A 25 -4.66 -2.38 7.81
N LEU A 26 -4.72 -3.66 8.21
CA LEU A 26 -3.68 -4.66 7.92
C LEU A 26 -3.55 -4.93 6.42
N ARG A 27 -4.67 -5.06 5.70
CA ARG A 27 -4.65 -5.25 4.24
C ARG A 27 -4.08 -4.05 3.51
N SER A 28 -4.49 -2.84 3.90
CA SER A 28 -3.97 -1.60 3.32
C SER A 28 -2.47 -1.44 3.57
N ALA A 29 -2.00 -1.71 4.79
CA ALA A 29 -0.57 -1.63 5.12
C ALA A 29 0.27 -2.64 4.32
N LEU A 30 -0.20 -3.89 4.19
CA LEU A 30 0.48 -4.90 3.36
C LEU A 30 0.52 -4.49 1.89
N ALA A 31 -0.59 -3.98 1.34
CA ALA A 31 -0.63 -3.51 -0.04
C ALA A 31 0.32 -2.32 -0.27
N ALA A 32 0.42 -1.39 0.68
CA ALA A 32 1.36 -0.26 0.58
C ALA A 32 2.82 -0.73 0.59
N LEU A 33 3.17 -1.73 1.39
CA LEU A 33 4.50 -2.34 1.39
C LEU A 33 4.79 -3.05 0.06
N ASP A 34 3.83 -3.83 -0.43
CA ASP A 34 3.93 -4.53 -1.71
C ASP A 34 4.11 -3.51 -2.86
N ASN A 35 3.36 -2.39 -2.84
CA ASN A 35 3.50 -1.30 -3.81
C ASN A 35 4.87 -0.59 -3.72
N ALA A 36 5.38 -0.35 -2.51
CA ALA A 36 6.67 0.31 -2.31
C ALA A 36 7.85 -0.55 -2.78
N GLU A 37 7.75 -1.86 -2.62
CA GLU A 37 8.75 -2.82 -3.13
C GLU A 37 8.66 -3.01 -4.65
N ALA A 38 7.50 -2.77 -5.24
CA ALA A 38 7.28 -2.91 -6.67
C ALA A 38 7.87 -1.78 -7.51
N VAL A 39 8.20 -0.62 -6.92
CA VAL A 39 8.83 0.50 -7.62
C VAL A 39 10.35 0.35 -7.57
N PRO A 40 11.03 0.10 -8.71
CA PRO A 40 12.49 0.11 -8.76
C PRO A 40 12.97 1.54 -8.48
N VAL A 41 13.71 1.72 -7.39
CA VAL A 41 14.34 3.00 -7.05
C VAL A 41 15.72 3.07 -7.67
N ASP A 42 15.79 3.42 -8.96
CA ASP A 42 17.06 3.79 -9.57
C ASP A 42 17.56 5.03 -8.81
N GLY A 43 18.65 4.89 -8.05
CA GLY A 43 19.10 5.86 -7.03
C GLY A 43 19.39 7.29 -7.51
N SER A 44 19.28 7.56 -8.81
CA SER A 44 19.35 8.88 -9.43
C SER A 44 18.00 9.63 -9.42
N ALA A 45 16.87 8.92 -9.47
CA ALA A 45 15.55 9.54 -9.62
C ALA A 45 14.99 10.17 -8.33
N ALA A 46 15.49 9.76 -7.15
CA ALA A 46 14.97 10.29 -5.89
C ALA A 46 15.41 11.73 -5.56
N ARG A 47 16.39 12.30 -6.29
CA ARG A 47 17.04 13.57 -5.92
C ARG A 47 16.59 14.82 -6.68
N GLY A 48 15.57 14.74 -7.53
CA GLY A 48 15.09 15.93 -8.23
C GLY A 48 13.92 15.70 -9.17
N LEU A 49 12.75 15.35 -8.64
CA LEU A 49 11.53 15.28 -9.45
C LEU A 49 10.70 16.54 -9.23
N ALA A 50 10.66 17.41 -10.25
CA ALA A 50 9.49 18.25 -10.46
C ALA A 50 8.27 17.33 -10.56
N ILE A 51 7.09 17.79 -10.12
CA ILE A 51 5.86 16.96 -10.11
C ILE A 51 5.57 16.34 -11.49
N GLU A 52 5.97 17.01 -12.58
CA GLU A 52 5.90 16.57 -13.99
C GLU A 52 6.73 15.31 -14.32
N GLN A 53 7.69 14.94 -13.47
CA GLN A 53 8.58 13.78 -13.64
C GLN A 53 8.38 12.72 -12.54
N SER A 54 7.49 12.97 -11.59
CA SER A 54 7.16 11.99 -10.56
C SER A 54 6.49 10.79 -11.25
N PRO A 55 7.02 9.56 -11.16
CA PRO A 55 6.23 8.39 -11.47
C PRO A 55 5.13 8.37 -10.42
N VAL A 56 3.94 8.88 -10.78
CA VAL A 56 2.74 8.82 -9.94
C VAL A 56 2.33 7.36 -9.87
N GLY A 57 3.02 6.63 -8.99
CA GLY A 57 2.77 5.25 -8.66
C GLY A 57 1.55 5.15 -7.76
N VAL A 58 0.44 4.82 -8.41
CA VAL A 58 -0.73 4.09 -7.89
C VAL A 58 -1.72 4.88 -7.01
N GLY A 59 -2.94 5.04 -7.55
CA GLY A 59 -4.14 5.08 -6.71
C GLY A 59 -5.19 6.15 -6.98
N ALA A 60 -5.20 6.89 -8.10
CA ALA A 60 -6.34 7.78 -8.38
C ALA A 60 -7.60 6.93 -8.64
N PRO A 61 -8.62 6.92 -7.75
CA PRO A 61 -9.89 6.31 -8.12
C PRO A 61 -10.47 7.15 -9.26
N ARG A 62 -10.66 6.52 -10.42
CA ARG A 62 -11.43 7.13 -11.51
C ARG A 62 -12.85 7.32 -10.97
N ARG A 63 -13.25 8.56 -10.71
CA ARG A 63 -14.64 8.90 -10.39
C ARG A 63 -15.49 8.48 -11.59
N CYS A 64 -16.25 7.40 -11.46
CA CYS A 64 -17.33 7.13 -12.39
C CYS A 64 -18.36 8.25 -12.19
N GLY A 65 -18.41 9.19 -13.14
CA GLY A 65 -19.51 10.12 -13.25
C GLY A 65 -20.75 9.34 -13.64
N VAL A 66 -21.70 9.23 -12.73
CA VAL A 66 -23.08 8.90 -13.08
C VAL A 66 -23.79 10.24 -13.25
N GLY A 67 -24.12 10.54 -14.50
CA GLY A 67 -24.95 11.66 -14.94
C GLY A 67 -25.68 11.20 -16.18
#